data_AF-A0AAW6I2E0-F1
#
_entry.id   AF-A0AAW6I2E0-F1
#
_cell.length_a   1.000
_cell.length_b   1.000
_cell.length_c   1.000
_cell.angle_alpha   90.00
_cell.angle_beta   90.00
_cell.angle_gamma   90.00
#
_symmetry.space_group_name_H-M   'P 1'
#
loop_
_entity.id
_entity.type
_entity.pdbx_description
1 polymer ?
#
loop_
_entity_poly.entity_id
_entity_poly.type
_entity_poly.pdbx_seq_one_letter_code
_entity_poly.pdbx_strand_id
1 'polypeptide(L)'
;MIYIHKQNGFWSRETVLQPSFKVGTTLKDYENGAYLLLNEEQEQYHNEHPDATPLECWHMQPTPEPQPTPEELLWRARDAKRQEIYDKDIHHYYIDEQDAYISNTLQMKDKCGRQEKVEVGGHLYASNILMVALDEIADYSEQCAKVTDGLLSRIDAAQTAEEVEAIVVEGYPEAIHTTTAALQTKADKAIAKSPEAQAVTFARLMVNSVSLTANQALEMQVLFPIWGEKDAEFGKEVEIGFRLRVVEGESDTLFEVIQKHKLQADWKPGIETASLYKIVEAEHAGTLDDPIPYVQGMAFEKDKYYEQYGVIYLCILTTVTGYPNDLKDLPTIVQEVKQ
;
A
#
# COMPACT_ATOMS: atom_id res chain seq x y z
N MET A 1 -47.37 57.03 37.80
CA MET A 1 -46.12 57.16 38.57
C MET A 1 -45.48 55.78 38.66
N ILE A 2 -44.27 55.65 38.16
CA ILE A 2 -43.50 54.40 38.17
C ILE A 2 -42.35 54.56 39.16
N TYR A 3 -42.26 53.62 40.09
CA TYR A 3 -41.15 53.52 41.01
C TYR A 3 -40.20 52.40 40.60
N ILE A 4 -38.90 52.62 40.75
CA ILE A 4 -37.88 51.58 40.60
C ILE A 4 -37.34 51.15 41.96
N HIS A 5 -37.07 49.85 42.10
CA HIS A 5 -36.47 49.27 43.31
C HIS A 5 -35.55 48.10 42.98
N LYS A 6 -34.40 48.03 43.66
CA LYS A 6 -33.33 47.05 43.40
C LYS A 6 -33.79 45.60 43.37
N GLN A 7 -34.74 45.22 44.22
CA GLN A 7 -35.25 43.83 44.29
C GLN A 7 -36.61 43.65 43.61
N ASN A 8 -37.41 44.72 43.51
CA ASN A 8 -38.81 44.62 43.09
C ASN A 8 -39.02 45.10 41.65
N GLY A 9 -37.97 45.55 40.96
CA GLY A 9 -38.06 46.02 39.60
C GLY A 9 -38.85 47.32 39.48
N PHE A 10 -39.76 47.36 38.51
CA PHE A 10 -40.69 48.47 38.29
C PHE A 10 -41.99 48.28 39.08
N TRP A 11 -42.50 49.35 39.66
CA TRP A 11 -43.76 49.36 40.37
C TRP A 11 -44.61 50.58 40.01
N SER A 12 -45.69 50.33 39.26
CA SER A 12 -46.66 51.36 38.86
C SER A 12 -47.67 51.62 39.98
N ARG A 13 -47.86 52.90 40.33
CA ARG A 13 -48.79 53.36 41.37
C ARG A 13 -49.58 54.58 40.90
N GLU A 14 -50.83 54.65 41.35
CA GLU A 14 -51.73 55.80 41.12
C GLU A 14 -51.52 56.93 42.15
N THR A 15 -50.91 56.62 43.30
CA THR A 15 -50.66 57.54 44.40
C THR A 15 -49.22 57.45 44.90
N VAL A 16 -48.70 58.55 45.46
CA VAL A 16 -47.38 58.59 46.11
C VAL A 16 -47.30 57.53 47.22
N LEU A 17 -46.12 56.89 47.36
CA LEU A 17 -45.89 55.89 48.40
C LEU A 17 -46.07 56.47 49.81
N GLN A 18 -46.66 55.66 50.70
CA GLN A 18 -46.87 56.05 52.10
C GLN A 18 -45.52 56.17 52.85
N PRO A 19 -45.44 56.97 53.94
CA PRO A 19 -44.20 57.17 54.70
C PRO A 19 -43.54 55.92 55.27
N SER A 20 -44.27 54.79 55.33
CA SER A 20 -43.74 53.49 55.75
C SER A 20 -42.76 52.87 54.76
N PHE A 21 -42.73 53.34 53.50
CA PHE A 21 -41.78 52.89 52.48
C PHE A 21 -40.54 53.78 52.49
N LYS A 22 -39.37 53.15 52.40
CA LYS A 22 -38.11 53.86 52.21
C LYS A 22 -38.07 54.41 50.79
N VAL A 23 -38.22 55.73 50.65
CA VAL A 23 -38.12 56.43 49.36
C VAL A 23 -36.83 57.26 49.31
N GLY A 24 -36.26 57.41 48.13
CA GLY A 24 -35.02 58.14 47.91
C GLY A 24 -35.06 58.96 46.62
N THR A 25 -34.03 59.76 46.40
CA THR A 25 -33.89 60.58 45.18
C THR A 25 -32.56 60.35 44.47
N THR A 26 -31.68 59.53 45.05
CA THR A 26 -30.34 59.26 44.51
C THR A 26 -30.11 57.76 44.31
N LEU A 27 -29.17 57.41 43.45
CA LEU A 27 -28.75 56.01 43.26
C LEU A 27 -28.20 55.39 44.55
N LYS A 28 -27.54 56.19 45.40
CA LYS A 28 -27.09 55.73 46.72
C LYS A 28 -28.27 55.28 47.58
N ASP A 29 -29.42 55.94 47.49
CA ASP A 29 -30.62 55.51 48.22
C ASP A 29 -31.18 54.21 47.64
N TYR A 30 -31.20 54.08 46.31
CA TYR A 30 -31.62 52.87 45.61
C TYR A 30 -30.76 51.65 45.94
N GLU A 31 -29.43 51.82 45.98
CA GLU A 31 -28.49 50.78 46.40
C GLU A 31 -28.74 50.34 47.85
N ASN A 32 -29.18 51.27 48.70
CA ASN A 32 -29.58 51.06 50.08
C ASN A 32 -31.05 50.59 50.23
N GLY A 33 -31.72 50.18 49.15
CA GLY A 33 -33.06 49.60 49.16
C GLY A 33 -34.20 50.62 49.24
N ALA A 34 -33.99 51.84 48.76
CA ALA A 34 -35.08 52.82 48.61
C ALA A 34 -35.78 52.69 47.25
N TYR A 35 -37.06 53.02 47.21
CA TYR A 35 -37.81 53.23 45.96
C TYR A 35 -37.49 54.61 45.40
N LEU A 36 -37.12 54.68 44.11
CA LEU A 36 -36.97 55.95 43.40
C LEU A 36 -38.15 56.16 42.46
N LEU A 37 -38.73 57.36 42.46
CA LEU A 37 -39.77 57.74 41.51
C LEU A 37 -39.11 58.15 40.19
N LEU A 38 -39.57 57.57 39.06
CA LEU A 38 -39.16 58.02 37.73
C LEU A 38 -39.79 59.38 37.39
N ASN A 39 -39.04 60.24 36.72
CA ASN A 39 -39.59 61.45 36.12
C ASN A 39 -40.32 61.15 34.80
N GLU A 40 -40.99 62.14 34.21
CA GLU A 40 -41.78 61.96 32.99
C GLU A 40 -40.97 61.39 31.81
N GLU A 41 -39.71 61.83 31.64
CA GLU A 41 -38.82 61.36 30.56
C GLU A 41 -38.38 59.91 30.78
N GLN A 42 -38.07 59.52 32.02
CA GLN A 42 -37.69 58.15 32.39
C GLN A 42 -38.88 57.19 32.29
N GLU A 43 -40.09 57.64 32.64
CA GLU A 43 -41.33 56.88 32.42
C GLU A 43 -41.59 56.68 30.92
N GLN A 44 -41.39 57.72 30.11
CA GLN A 44 -41.49 57.61 28.66
C GLN A 44 -40.47 56.62 28.10
N TYR A 45 -39.21 56.68 28.54
CA TYR A 45 -38.17 55.74 28.14
C TYR A 45 -38.54 54.28 28.48
N HIS A 46 -39.11 54.02 29.66
CA HIS A 46 -39.60 52.69 30.03
C HIS A 46 -40.73 52.19 29.11
N ASN A 47 -41.64 53.08 28.71
CA ASN A 47 -42.73 52.72 27.80
C ASN A 47 -42.25 52.46 26.37
N GLU A 48 -41.22 53.18 25.91
CA GLU A 48 -40.60 52.98 24.59
C GLU A 48 -39.65 51.78 24.55
N HIS A 49 -39.07 51.41 25.70
CA HIS A 49 -38.16 50.28 25.88
C HIS A 49 -38.67 49.32 26.97
N PRO A 50 -39.70 48.49 26.69
CA PRO A 50 -40.33 47.63 27.69
C PRO A 50 -39.38 46.59 28.31
N ASP A 51 -38.30 46.25 27.63
CA ASP A 51 -37.26 45.31 28.09
C ASP A 51 -36.14 45.99 28.89
N ALA A 52 -36.14 47.33 28.99
CA ALA A 52 -35.12 48.06 29.73
C ALA A 52 -35.23 47.78 31.24
N THR A 53 -34.09 47.55 31.86
CA THR A 53 -33.97 47.36 33.31
C THR A 53 -34.24 48.66 34.07
N PRO A 54 -34.55 48.59 35.38
CA PRO A 54 -34.82 49.78 36.18
C PRO A 54 -33.70 50.84 36.17
N LEU A 55 -32.44 50.41 36.09
CA LEU A 55 -31.30 51.32 35.99
C LEU A 55 -31.13 51.89 34.58
N GLU A 56 -31.44 51.14 33.54
CA GLU A 56 -31.43 51.65 32.16
C GLU A 56 -32.51 52.70 31.95
N CYS A 57 -33.71 52.52 32.52
CA CYS A 57 -34.74 53.55 32.53
C CYS A 57 -34.33 54.76 33.38
N TRP A 58 -33.68 54.54 34.52
CA TRP A 58 -33.17 55.64 35.35
C TRP A 58 -32.11 56.48 34.63
N HIS A 59 -31.20 55.83 33.91
CA HIS A 59 -30.16 56.49 33.14
C HIS A 59 -30.60 56.90 31.73
N MET A 60 -31.79 56.48 31.30
CA MET A 60 -32.33 56.64 29.94
C MET A 60 -31.37 56.19 28.85
N GLN A 61 -30.61 55.13 29.14
CA GLN A 61 -29.64 54.54 28.23
C GLN A 61 -29.51 53.05 28.52
N PRO A 62 -29.31 52.21 27.49
CA PRO A 62 -29.06 50.79 27.68
C PRO A 62 -27.71 50.59 28.38
N THR A 63 -27.59 49.50 29.13
CA THR A 63 -26.30 49.04 29.62
C THR A 63 -25.50 48.59 28.40
N PRO A 64 -24.27 49.09 28.18
CA PRO A 64 -23.48 48.61 27.06
C PRO A 64 -23.26 47.10 27.21
N GLU A 65 -23.60 46.35 26.17
CA GLU A 65 -23.31 44.91 26.14
C GLU A 65 -21.80 44.72 26.40
N PRO A 66 -21.42 43.74 27.24
CA PRO A 66 -20.02 43.47 27.49
C PRO A 66 -19.36 43.08 26.16
N GLN A 67 -18.39 43.87 25.72
CA GLN A 67 -17.58 43.50 24.57
C GLN A 67 -16.82 42.21 24.88
N PRO A 68 -16.72 41.28 23.93
CA PRO A 68 -15.98 40.04 24.13
C PRO A 68 -14.52 40.37 24.48
N THR A 69 -14.00 39.66 25.47
CA THR A 69 -12.62 39.81 25.91
C THR A 69 -11.65 39.34 24.81
N PRO A 70 -10.39 39.83 24.80
CA PRO A 70 -9.37 39.33 23.87
C PRO A 70 -9.18 37.81 23.92
N GLU A 71 -9.33 37.20 25.11
CA GLU A 71 -9.23 35.74 25.28
C GLU A 71 -10.40 35.00 24.61
N GLU A 72 -11.63 35.50 24.76
CA GLU A 72 -12.81 34.92 24.09
C GLU A 72 -12.73 35.06 22.57
N LEU A 73 -12.22 36.20 22.07
CA LEU A 73 -11.99 36.42 20.65
C LEU A 73 -10.94 35.45 20.10
N LEU A 74 -9.81 35.31 20.79
CA LEU A 74 -8.76 34.36 20.41
C LEU A 74 -9.28 32.91 20.40
N TRP A 75 -10.06 32.52 21.41
CA TRP A 75 -10.64 31.18 21.46
C TRP A 75 -11.59 30.92 20.28
N ARG A 76 -12.49 31.86 19.98
CA ARG A 76 -13.41 31.75 18.83
C ARG A 76 -12.65 31.69 17.50
N ALA A 77 -11.62 32.51 17.34
CA ALA A 77 -10.79 32.52 16.13
C ALA A 77 -10.07 31.17 15.93
N ARG A 78 -9.49 30.60 17.00
CA ARG A 78 -8.84 29.28 16.95
C ARG A 78 -9.81 28.17 16.60
N ASP A 79 -10.99 28.16 17.23
CA ASP A 79 -12.02 27.15 16.96
C ASP A 79 -12.51 27.22 15.50
N ALA A 80 -12.86 28.43 15.03
CA ALA A 80 -13.27 28.64 13.65
C ALA A 80 -12.20 28.23 12.64
N LYS A 81 -10.93 28.57 12.89
CA LYS A 81 -9.82 28.20 12.00
C LYS A 81 -9.55 26.69 11.99
N ARG A 82 -9.73 26.00 13.13
CA ARG A 82 -9.67 24.54 13.19
C ARG A 82 -10.81 23.90 12.39
N GLN A 83 -12.02 24.42 12.48
CA GLN A 83 -13.14 23.96 11.65
C GLN A 83 -12.85 24.15 10.16
N GLU A 84 -12.30 25.30 9.75
CA GLU A 84 -11.89 25.53 8.34
C GLU A 84 -10.90 24.47 7.84
N ILE A 85 -9.98 24.01 8.68
CA ILE A 85 -9.04 22.92 8.37
C ILE A 85 -9.77 21.57 8.26
N TYR A 86 -10.69 21.27 9.16
CA TYR A 86 -11.41 19.98 9.17
C TYR A 86 -12.46 19.88 8.06
N ASP A 87 -13.05 21.01 7.65
CA ASP A 87 -13.99 21.11 6.54
C ASP A 87 -13.30 20.97 5.17
N LYS A 88 -11.96 20.95 5.13
CA LYS A 88 -11.25 20.73 3.87
C LYS A 88 -11.38 19.29 3.40
N ASP A 89 -11.98 19.16 2.22
CA ASP A 89 -12.10 17.87 1.54
C ASP A 89 -10.77 17.48 0.88
N ILE A 90 -10.01 16.65 1.59
CA ILE A 90 -8.67 16.19 1.21
C ILE A 90 -8.59 14.68 1.03
N HIS A 91 -9.70 13.95 1.15
CA HIS A 91 -9.71 12.49 1.18
C HIS A 91 -10.13 11.91 -0.16
N HIS A 92 -9.34 12.20 -1.20
CA HIS A 92 -9.64 11.76 -2.57
C HIS A 92 -8.44 11.12 -3.27
N TYR A 93 -8.72 10.08 -4.03
CA TYR A 93 -7.76 9.43 -4.92
C TYR A 93 -8.53 8.80 -6.07
N TYR A 94 -8.22 9.18 -7.31
CA TYR A 94 -9.01 8.81 -8.47
C TYR A 94 -8.31 7.77 -9.32
N ILE A 95 -8.99 6.67 -9.61
CA ILE A 95 -8.57 5.68 -10.62
C ILE A 95 -9.61 5.71 -11.74
N ASP A 96 -9.19 6.04 -12.96
CA ASP A 96 -10.08 6.15 -14.12
C ASP A 96 -11.30 7.07 -13.82
N GLU A 97 -11.04 8.22 -13.20
CA GLU A 97 -12.02 9.25 -12.77
C GLU A 97 -13.02 8.78 -11.71
N GLN A 98 -12.83 7.60 -11.11
CA GLN A 98 -13.65 7.10 -10.00
C GLN A 98 -12.91 7.31 -8.68
N ASP A 99 -13.59 7.88 -7.70
CA ASP A 99 -13.01 8.03 -6.36
C ASP A 99 -12.85 6.64 -5.71
N ALA A 100 -11.60 6.30 -5.47
CA ALA A 100 -11.13 5.05 -4.90
C ALA A 100 -10.31 5.29 -3.63
N TYR A 101 -10.50 6.43 -2.95
CA TYR A 101 -9.83 6.71 -1.69
C TYR A 101 -10.15 5.69 -0.61
N ILE A 102 -9.12 5.22 0.09
CA ILE A 102 -9.23 4.21 1.15
C ILE A 102 -8.45 4.69 2.36
N SER A 103 -9.16 4.97 3.47
CA SER A 103 -8.54 5.41 4.71
C SER A 103 -7.74 4.29 5.40
N ASN A 104 -8.28 3.06 5.45
CA ASN A 104 -7.62 1.92 6.07
C ASN A 104 -6.81 1.10 5.06
N THR A 105 -5.69 1.66 4.62
CA THR A 105 -4.83 1.03 3.61
C THR A 105 -4.24 -0.30 4.05
N LEU A 106 -3.92 -0.47 5.34
CA LEU A 106 -3.37 -1.71 5.90
C LEU A 106 -4.33 -2.90 5.75
N GLN A 107 -5.58 -2.72 6.15
CA GLN A 107 -6.60 -3.77 5.99
C GLN A 107 -6.82 -4.11 4.52
N MET A 108 -6.80 -3.10 3.64
CA MET A 108 -6.99 -3.33 2.22
C MET A 108 -5.81 -4.08 1.59
N LYS A 109 -4.57 -3.79 2.02
CA LYS A 109 -3.38 -4.53 1.57
C LYS A 109 -3.44 -6.01 1.94
N ASP A 110 -3.86 -6.34 3.17
CA ASP A 110 -4.08 -7.73 3.59
C ASP A 110 -5.13 -8.43 2.71
N LYS A 111 -6.23 -7.74 2.37
CA LYS A 111 -7.25 -8.26 1.46
C LYS A 111 -6.69 -8.51 0.05
N CYS A 112 -5.90 -7.57 -0.49
CA CYS A 112 -5.21 -7.71 -1.79
C CYS A 112 -4.24 -8.90 -1.80
N GLY A 113 -3.62 -9.23 -0.66
CA GLY A 113 -2.75 -10.40 -0.55
C GLY A 113 -3.48 -11.75 -0.59
N ARG A 114 -4.80 -11.77 -0.39
CA ARG A 114 -5.62 -12.99 -0.31
C ARG A 114 -6.54 -13.20 -1.50
N GLN A 115 -6.73 -12.18 -2.33
CA GLN A 115 -7.68 -12.16 -3.44
C GLN A 115 -6.99 -11.65 -4.70
N GLU A 116 -7.34 -12.17 -5.87
CA GLU A 116 -6.80 -11.67 -7.15
C GLU A 116 -7.39 -10.29 -7.52
N LYS A 117 -8.63 -10.03 -7.10
CA LYS A 117 -9.34 -8.78 -7.33
C LYS A 117 -10.09 -8.35 -6.08
N VAL A 118 -10.18 -7.04 -5.88
CA VAL A 118 -10.81 -6.43 -4.71
C VAL A 118 -11.71 -5.28 -5.16
N GLU A 119 -12.91 -5.21 -4.56
CA GLU A 119 -13.88 -4.15 -4.80
C GLU A 119 -13.60 -2.92 -3.92
N VAL A 120 -13.60 -1.74 -4.54
CA VAL A 120 -13.43 -0.43 -3.92
C VAL A 120 -14.41 0.54 -4.59
N GLY A 121 -15.22 1.26 -3.81
CA GLY A 121 -16.16 2.25 -4.37
C GLY A 121 -17.19 1.68 -5.36
N GLY A 122 -17.51 0.38 -5.28
CA GLY A 122 -18.39 -0.30 -6.24
C GLY A 122 -17.69 -0.77 -7.53
N HIS A 123 -16.37 -0.63 -7.63
CA HIS A 123 -15.57 -1.00 -8.78
C HIS A 123 -14.54 -2.07 -8.42
N LEU A 124 -14.35 -3.05 -9.32
CA LEU A 124 -13.48 -4.19 -9.08
C LEU A 124 -12.09 -3.94 -9.70
N TYR A 125 -11.07 -3.91 -8.85
CA TYR A 125 -9.68 -3.69 -9.26
C TYR A 125 -8.85 -4.95 -9.09
N ALA A 126 -7.82 -5.13 -9.92
CA ALA A 126 -6.84 -6.18 -9.70
C ALA A 126 -5.97 -5.85 -8.47
N SER A 127 -5.66 -6.86 -7.65
CA SER A 127 -4.98 -6.64 -6.37
C SER A 127 -3.56 -6.08 -6.54
N ASN A 128 -2.86 -6.45 -7.61
CA ASN A 128 -1.52 -5.95 -7.91
C ASN A 128 -1.50 -4.43 -8.15
N ILE A 129 -2.46 -3.90 -8.93
CA ILE A 129 -2.56 -2.46 -9.17
C ILE A 129 -3.09 -1.72 -7.95
N LEU A 130 -3.99 -2.35 -7.19
CA LEU A 130 -4.56 -1.75 -5.99
C LEU A 130 -3.51 -1.65 -4.88
N MET A 131 -2.58 -2.60 -4.76
CA MET A 131 -1.44 -2.47 -3.85
C MET A 131 -0.61 -1.21 -4.15
N VAL A 132 -0.34 -0.93 -5.42
CA VAL A 132 0.38 0.30 -5.82
C VAL A 132 -0.43 1.54 -5.47
N ALA A 133 -1.74 1.56 -5.77
CA ALA A 133 -2.60 2.68 -5.41
C ALA A 133 -2.65 2.91 -3.89
N LEU A 134 -2.69 1.84 -3.09
CA LEU A 134 -2.69 1.92 -1.62
C LEU A 134 -1.40 2.49 -1.04
N ASP A 135 -0.25 2.25 -1.70
CA ASP A 135 1.01 2.91 -1.34
C ASP A 135 0.94 4.42 -1.64
N GLU A 136 0.44 4.80 -2.81
CA GLU A 136 0.27 6.22 -3.18
C GLU A 136 -0.71 6.96 -2.28
N ILE A 137 -1.84 6.32 -1.91
CA ILE A 137 -2.83 6.86 -0.97
C ILE A 137 -2.19 7.07 0.41
N ALA A 138 -1.38 6.12 0.88
CA ALA A 138 -0.69 6.24 2.16
C ALA A 138 0.29 7.43 2.16
N ASP A 139 1.10 7.56 1.11
CA ASP A 139 2.05 8.67 0.95
C ASP A 139 1.34 10.02 0.85
N TYR A 140 0.22 10.09 0.14
CA TYR A 140 -0.62 11.28 0.01
C TYR A 140 -1.23 11.67 1.37
N SER A 141 -1.81 10.69 2.08
CA SER A 141 -2.40 10.91 3.41
C SER A 141 -1.38 11.41 4.42
N GLU A 142 -0.13 10.91 4.36
CA GLU A 142 0.94 11.38 5.23
C GLU A 142 1.33 12.85 4.94
N GLN A 143 1.34 13.25 3.66
CA GLN A 143 1.59 14.64 3.28
C GLN A 143 0.48 15.57 3.77
N CYS A 144 -0.78 15.19 3.59
CA CYS A 144 -1.92 15.95 4.12
C CYS A 144 -1.89 16.07 5.65
N ALA A 145 -1.52 15.00 6.36
CA ALA A 145 -1.36 15.02 7.81
C ALA A 145 -0.28 16.02 8.25
N LYS A 146 0.88 16.03 7.57
CA LYS A 146 1.97 16.98 7.86
C LYS A 146 1.53 18.44 7.71
N VAL A 147 0.77 18.76 6.65
CA VAL A 147 0.23 20.11 6.43
C VAL A 147 -0.75 20.48 7.55
N THR A 148 -1.66 19.56 7.87
CA THR A 148 -2.66 19.72 8.95
C THR A 148 -1.99 19.99 10.29
N ASP A 149 -1.02 19.16 10.69
CA ASP A 149 -0.29 19.31 11.94
C ASP A 149 0.48 20.63 12.01
N GLY A 150 1.07 21.06 10.88
CA GLY A 150 1.75 22.35 10.78
C GLY A 150 0.81 23.54 10.96
N LEU A 151 -0.38 23.48 10.36
CA LEU A 151 -1.40 24.52 10.51
C LEU A 151 -1.95 24.56 11.94
N LEU A 152 -2.29 23.40 12.53
CA LEU A 152 -2.75 23.30 13.91
C LEU A 152 -1.71 23.84 14.90
N SER A 153 -0.43 23.52 14.71
CA SER A 153 0.66 24.04 15.54
C SER A 153 0.77 25.57 15.48
N ARG A 154 0.54 26.18 14.30
CA ARG A 154 0.53 27.64 14.13
C ARG A 154 -0.65 28.29 14.85
N ILE A 155 -1.84 27.67 14.79
CA ILE A 155 -3.04 28.13 15.50
C ILE A 155 -2.82 28.12 17.02
N ASP A 156 -2.19 27.05 17.52
CA ASP A 156 -1.92 26.90 18.95
C ASP A 156 -0.88 27.91 19.44
N ALA A 157 0.12 28.23 18.62
CA ALA A 157 1.16 29.21 18.92
C ALA A 157 0.69 30.67 18.86
N ALA A 158 -0.34 31.00 18.08
CA ALA A 158 -0.84 32.36 17.90
C ALA A 158 -1.36 32.97 19.22
N GLN A 159 -1.02 34.22 19.51
CA GLN A 159 -1.35 34.90 20.76
C GLN A 159 -2.54 35.86 20.63
N THR A 160 -2.97 36.20 19.41
CA THR A 160 -4.14 37.07 19.18
C THR A 160 -5.08 36.50 18.12
N ALA A 161 -6.32 36.99 18.10
CA ALA A 161 -7.32 36.57 17.11
C ALA A 161 -6.86 36.93 15.68
N GLU A 162 -6.26 38.10 15.49
CA GLU A 162 -5.75 38.58 14.21
C GLU A 162 -4.62 37.70 13.66
N GLU A 163 -3.73 37.22 14.55
CA GLU A 163 -2.68 36.27 14.16
C GLU A 163 -3.26 34.94 13.68
N VAL A 164 -4.33 34.45 14.30
CA VAL A 164 -5.03 33.24 13.87
C VAL A 164 -5.76 33.45 12.54
N GLU A 165 -6.45 34.58 12.40
CA GLU A 165 -7.18 34.94 11.17
C GLU A 165 -6.25 35.10 9.96
N ALA A 166 -5.01 35.55 10.19
CA ALA A 166 -3.97 35.65 9.17
C ALA A 166 -3.41 34.28 8.72
N ILE A 167 -3.72 33.18 9.41
CA ILE A 167 -3.31 31.84 8.98
C ILE A 167 -4.16 31.42 7.77
N VAL A 168 -3.50 31.25 6.64
CA VAL A 168 -4.09 30.73 5.40
C VAL A 168 -4.04 29.20 5.43
N VAL A 169 -5.19 28.55 5.18
CA VAL A 169 -5.33 27.09 5.07
C VAL A 169 -5.01 26.69 3.63
N GLU A 170 -3.72 26.50 3.36
CA GLU A 170 -3.17 26.14 2.05
C GLU A 170 -1.99 25.17 2.17
N GLY A 171 -1.50 24.67 1.03
CA GLY A 171 -0.32 23.79 0.97
C GLY A 171 -0.63 22.29 0.98
N TYR A 172 -1.91 21.91 0.99
CA TYR A 172 -2.31 20.52 0.77
C TYR A 172 -1.94 20.06 -0.64
N PRO A 173 -1.44 18.82 -0.81
CA PRO A 173 -1.20 18.26 -2.13
C PRO A 173 -2.51 18.11 -2.91
N GLU A 174 -2.44 18.30 -4.23
CA GLU A 174 -3.56 18.02 -5.13
C GLU A 174 -3.93 16.53 -5.10
N ALA A 175 -5.22 16.23 -5.24
CA ALA A 175 -5.69 14.86 -5.32
C ALA A 175 -5.00 14.11 -6.47
N ILE A 176 -4.63 12.86 -6.25
CA ILE A 176 -3.96 12.07 -7.26
C ILE A 176 -5.00 11.52 -8.24
N HIS A 177 -4.81 11.81 -9.52
CA HIS A 177 -5.56 11.20 -10.62
C HIS A 177 -4.65 10.24 -11.37
N THR A 178 -5.06 8.98 -11.44
CA THR A 178 -4.34 7.91 -12.14
C THR A 178 -5.28 7.07 -12.98
N THR A 179 -4.71 6.12 -13.71
CA THR A 179 -5.45 5.15 -14.51
C THR A 179 -5.03 3.73 -14.18
N THR A 180 -5.91 2.77 -14.44
CA THR A 180 -5.60 1.34 -14.31
C THR A 180 -4.33 0.97 -15.11
N ALA A 181 -4.15 1.53 -16.32
CA ALA A 181 -2.97 1.28 -17.16
C ALA A 181 -1.67 1.85 -16.57
N ALA A 182 -1.72 3.05 -15.97
CA ALA A 182 -0.58 3.66 -15.31
C ALA A 182 -0.17 2.87 -14.06
N LEU A 183 -1.15 2.43 -13.26
CA LEU A 183 -0.91 1.58 -12.10
C LEU A 183 -0.35 0.22 -12.50
N GLN A 184 -0.84 -0.40 -13.57
CA GLN A 184 -0.28 -1.64 -14.09
C GLN A 184 1.18 -1.48 -14.50
N THR A 185 1.52 -0.39 -15.20
CA THR A 185 2.90 -0.08 -15.58
C THR A 185 3.81 0.06 -14.34
N LYS A 186 3.32 0.69 -13.27
CA LYS A 186 4.04 0.81 -12.00
C LYS A 186 4.21 -0.55 -11.31
N ALA A 187 3.15 -1.37 -11.29
CA ALA A 187 3.18 -2.72 -10.73
C ALA A 187 4.19 -3.62 -11.46
N ASP A 188 4.17 -3.64 -12.79
CA ASP A 188 5.11 -4.42 -13.60
C ASP A 188 6.56 -4.00 -13.36
N LYS A 189 6.79 -2.68 -13.25
CA LYS A 189 8.12 -2.13 -12.94
C LYS A 189 8.58 -2.48 -11.53
N ALA A 190 7.67 -2.52 -10.55
CA ALA A 190 7.99 -2.94 -9.19
C ALA A 190 8.35 -4.44 -9.15
N ILE A 191 7.58 -5.29 -9.84
CA ILE A 191 7.86 -6.73 -9.98
C ILE A 191 9.23 -6.95 -10.63
N ALA A 192 9.51 -6.25 -11.74
CA ALA A 192 10.80 -6.36 -12.43
C ALA A 192 11.99 -5.91 -11.57
N LYS A 193 11.76 -5.04 -10.58
CA LYS A 193 12.78 -4.56 -9.64
C LYS A 193 12.81 -5.34 -8.32
N SER A 194 11.92 -6.32 -8.13
CA SER A 194 11.90 -7.13 -6.92
C SER A 194 13.23 -7.85 -6.70
N PRO A 195 13.66 -8.08 -5.45
CA PRO A 195 14.84 -8.88 -5.15
C PRO A 195 14.81 -10.25 -5.84
N GLU A 196 13.64 -10.88 -5.94
CA GLU A 196 13.43 -12.16 -6.59
C GLU A 196 13.68 -12.08 -8.10
N ALA A 197 13.11 -11.09 -8.78
CA ALA A 197 13.35 -10.89 -10.22
C ALA A 197 14.82 -10.55 -10.51
N GLN A 198 15.45 -9.76 -9.65
CA GLN A 198 16.88 -9.44 -9.75
C GLN A 198 17.75 -10.68 -9.51
N ALA A 199 17.41 -11.50 -8.52
CA ALA A 199 18.11 -12.76 -8.23
C ALA A 199 17.98 -13.74 -9.39
N VAL A 200 16.79 -13.90 -9.98
CA VAL A 200 16.57 -14.72 -11.17
C VAL A 200 17.37 -14.18 -12.36
N THR A 201 17.35 -12.87 -12.59
CA THR A 201 18.14 -12.25 -13.67
C THR A 201 19.63 -12.49 -13.48
N PHE A 202 20.14 -12.31 -12.26
CA PHE A 202 21.54 -12.61 -11.93
C PHE A 202 21.87 -14.09 -12.12
N ALA A 203 20.99 -14.99 -11.68
CA ALA A 203 21.17 -16.43 -11.86
C ALA A 203 21.23 -16.81 -13.35
N ARG A 204 20.36 -16.25 -14.20
CA ARG A 204 20.40 -16.45 -15.66
C ARG A 204 21.71 -15.98 -16.29
N LEU A 205 22.25 -14.85 -15.84
CA LEU A 205 23.53 -14.33 -16.32
C LEU A 205 24.71 -15.24 -15.92
N MET A 206 24.63 -15.85 -14.74
CA MET A 206 25.72 -16.63 -14.18
C MET A 206 25.65 -18.13 -14.51
N VAL A 207 24.48 -18.66 -14.91
CA VAL A 207 24.23 -20.10 -15.02
C VAL A 207 25.21 -20.83 -15.94
N ASN A 208 25.65 -20.17 -17.02
CA ASN A 208 26.63 -20.71 -17.97
C ASN A 208 28.10 -20.41 -17.59
N SER A 209 28.33 -19.63 -16.54
CA SER A 209 29.66 -19.31 -16.00
C SER A 209 30.03 -20.17 -14.79
N VAL A 210 29.06 -20.86 -14.19
CA VAL A 210 29.26 -21.77 -13.05
C VAL A 210 29.39 -23.21 -13.53
N SER A 211 30.25 -23.99 -12.89
CA SER A 211 30.40 -25.42 -13.18
C SER A 211 29.26 -26.19 -12.52
N LEU A 212 28.34 -26.71 -13.33
CA LEU A 212 27.18 -27.50 -12.89
C LEU A 212 27.27 -28.93 -13.44
N THR A 213 26.94 -29.93 -12.63
CA THR A 213 26.72 -31.29 -13.12
C THR A 213 25.51 -31.35 -14.07
N ALA A 214 25.34 -32.44 -14.80
CA ALA A 214 24.17 -32.59 -15.67
C ALA A 214 22.86 -32.51 -14.87
N ASN A 215 22.79 -33.20 -13.72
CA ASN A 215 21.61 -33.19 -12.83
C ASN A 215 21.29 -31.79 -12.29
N GLN A 216 22.29 -31.05 -11.80
CA GLN A 216 22.08 -29.69 -11.31
C GLN A 216 21.55 -28.75 -12.41
N ALA A 217 22.02 -28.92 -13.64
CA ALA A 217 21.55 -28.11 -14.75
C ALA A 217 20.14 -28.48 -15.19
N LEU A 218 19.74 -29.75 -15.09
CA LEU A 218 18.36 -30.18 -15.33
C LEU A 218 17.40 -29.64 -14.26
N GLU A 219 17.77 -29.67 -12.98
CA GLU A 219 16.97 -29.07 -11.89
C GLU A 219 16.74 -27.57 -12.10
N MET A 220 17.72 -26.87 -12.64
CA MET A 220 17.67 -25.44 -12.89
C MET A 220 17.46 -25.10 -14.37
N GLN A 221 16.90 -26.02 -15.18
CA GLN A 221 16.88 -25.87 -16.64
C GLN A 221 16.30 -24.53 -17.08
N VAL A 222 15.23 -24.09 -16.40
CA VAL A 222 14.48 -22.87 -16.72
C VAL A 222 15.34 -21.61 -16.71
N LEU A 223 16.50 -21.62 -16.05
CA LEU A 223 17.44 -20.50 -15.98
C LEU A 223 18.33 -20.41 -17.23
N PHE A 224 18.55 -21.49 -17.97
CA PHE A 224 19.36 -21.47 -19.18
C PHE A 224 18.67 -20.69 -20.31
N PRO A 225 19.46 -20.02 -21.17
CA PRO A 225 18.92 -19.23 -22.27
C PRO A 225 18.27 -20.12 -23.33
N ILE A 226 17.29 -19.57 -24.04
CA ILE A 226 16.59 -20.26 -25.13
C ILE A 226 17.32 -19.97 -26.44
N TRP A 227 17.52 -21.00 -27.26
CA TRP A 227 18.20 -20.88 -28.54
C TRP A 227 17.55 -19.84 -29.46
N GLY A 228 18.34 -18.85 -29.91
CA GLY A 228 17.85 -17.75 -30.75
C GLY A 228 17.24 -16.58 -29.99
N GLU A 229 17.15 -16.67 -28.66
CA GLU A 229 16.63 -15.61 -27.79
C GLU A 229 17.74 -14.92 -27.00
N LYS A 230 17.34 -14.04 -26.08
CA LYS A 230 18.24 -13.29 -25.21
C LYS A 230 19.23 -14.22 -24.50
N ASP A 231 20.50 -13.82 -24.49
CA ASP A 231 21.62 -14.56 -23.93
C ASP A 231 22.00 -15.85 -24.71
N ALA A 232 21.34 -16.17 -25.82
CA ALA A 232 21.73 -17.17 -26.81
C ALA A 232 21.32 -16.75 -28.23
N GLU A 233 21.56 -15.48 -28.57
CA GLU A 233 21.16 -14.88 -29.84
C GLU A 233 21.99 -15.42 -31.01
N PHE A 234 21.40 -15.44 -32.21
CA PHE A 234 22.16 -15.80 -33.40
C PHE A 234 23.34 -14.84 -33.63
N GLY A 235 24.50 -15.40 -33.96
CA GLY A 235 25.78 -14.70 -34.05
C GLY A 235 26.59 -14.70 -32.75
N LYS A 236 26.00 -15.05 -31.59
CA LYS A 236 26.73 -15.23 -30.34
C LYS A 236 27.70 -16.41 -30.46
N GLU A 237 28.96 -16.17 -30.10
CA GLU A 237 29.97 -17.22 -29.99
C GLU A 237 29.78 -17.97 -28.67
N VAL A 238 29.69 -19.30 -28.77
CA VAL A 238 29.50 -20.21 -27.63
C VAL A 238 30.68 -21.15 -27.51
N GLU A 239 31.14 -21.35 -26.27
CA GLU A 239 32.25 -22.24 -25.93
C GLU A 239 31.74 -23.65 -25.59
N ILE A 240 32.67 -24.62 -25.55
CA ILE A 240 32.37 -25.98 -25.09
C ILE A 240 31.87 -25.92 -23.64
N GLY A 241 30.79 -26.64 -23.35
CA GLY A 241 30.13 -26.66 -22.05
C GLY A 241 29.02 -25.61 -21.88
N PHE A 242 28.86 -24.68 -22.83
CA PHE A 242 27.73 -23.75 -22.82
C PHE A 242 26.43 -24.53 -22.98
N ARG A 243 25.44 -24.26 -22.12
CA ARG A 243 24.13 -24.92 -22.13
C ARG A 243 23.02 -23.95 -22.52
N LEU A 244 22.08 -24.46 -23.30
CA LEU A 244 20.93 -23.72 -23.82
C LEU A 244 19.72 -24.64 -23.99
N ARG A 245 18.54 -24.04 -24.03
CA ARG A 245 17.27 -24.75 -24.17
C ARG A 245 16.69 -24.61 -25.57
N VAL A 246 16.04 -25.66 -26.03
CA VAL A 246 15.16 -25.63 -27.20
C VAL A 246 13.75 -25.90 -26.70
N VAL A 247 12.89 -24.88 -26.85
CA VAL A 247 11.48 -24.95 -26.44
C VAL A 247 10.62 -25.11 -27.68
N GLU A 248 9.91 -26.24 -27.79
CA GLU A 248 8.98 -26.53 -28.88
C GLU A 248 7.65 -27.02 -28.33
N GLY A 249 6.60 -26.22 -28.48
CA GLY A 249 5.30 -26.51 -27.87
C GLY A 249 5.43 -26.67 -26.35
N GLU A 250 5.15 -27.87 -25.85
CA GLU A 250 5.28 -28.21 -24.42
C GLU A 250 6.64 -28.83 -24.06
N SER A 251 7.49 -29.13 -25.05
CA SER A 251 8.82 -29.68 -24.80
C SER A 251 9.83 -28.58 -24.48
N ASP A 252 10.64 -28.81 -23.44
CA ASP A 252 11.77 -27.95 -23.06
C ASP A 252 12.99 -28.84 -22.86
N THR A 253 13.87 -28.89 -23.86
CA THR A 253 15.04 -29.79 -23.86
C THR A 253 16.33 -29.00 -23.70
N LEU A 254 17.15 -29.41 -22.75
CA LEU A 254 18.45 -28.82 -22.46
C LEU A 254 19.56 -29.47 -23.28
N PHE A 255 20.36 -28.66 -23.96
CA PHE A 255 21.52 -29.08 -24.74
C PHE A 255 22.80 -28.45 -24.20
N GLU A 256 23.91 -29.16 -24.36
CA GLU A 256 25.26 -28.68 -24.08
C GLU A 256 26.07 -28.61 -25.38
N VAL A 257 26.75 -27.49 -25.59
CA VAL A 257 27.66 -27.25 -26.70
C VAL A 257 28.90 -28.12 -26.53
N ILE A 258 29.22 -28.94 -27.53
CA ILE A 258 30.41 -29.81 -27.51
C ILE A 258 31.52 -29.30 -28.45
N GLN A 259 31.22 -28.33 -29.31
CA GLN A 259 32.18 -27.70 -30.20
C GLN A 259 31.98 -26.19 -30.20
N LYS A 260 33.06 -25.41 -30.09
CA LYS A 260 33.01 -23.94 -30.20
C LYS A 260 32.49 -23.51 -31.57
N HIS A 261 31.45 -22.67 -31.60
CA HIS A 261 30.87 -22.13 -32.82
C HIS A 261 30.06 -20.85 -32.55
N LYS A 262 29.51 -20.24 -33.61
CA LYS A 262 28.52 -19.16 -33.48
C LYS A 262 27.12 -19.72 -33.71
N LEU A 263 26.18 -19.37 -32.83
CA LEU A 263 24.78 -19.78 -32.97
C LEU A 263 24.19 -19.27 -34.28
N GLN A 264 23.47 -20.13 -35.00
CA GLN A 264 22.86 -19.82 -36.31
C GLN A 264 21.50 -20.50 -36.40
N ALA A 265 20.55 -19.88 -37.08
CA ALA A 265 19.21 -20.44 -37.26
C ALA A 265 19.21 -21.81 -37.98
N ASP A 266 20.13 -22.03 -38.90
CA ASP A 266 20.23 -23.32 -39.61
C ASP A 266 20.85 -24.43 -38.77
N TRP A 267 21.50 -24.09 -37.64
CA TRP A 267 22.17 -25.04 -36.74
C TRP A 267 21.38 -25.19 -35.45
N LYS A 268 20.11 -25.59 -35.59
CA LYS A 268 19.25 -25.87 -34.45
C LYS A 268 19.75 -27.11 -33.69
N PRO A 269 19.87 -27.06 -32.34
CA PRO A 269 20.23 -28.23 -31.55
C PRO A 269 19.28 -29.40 -31.80
N GLY A 270 19.86 -30.57 -32.10
CA GLY A 270 19.11 -31.77 -32.43
C GLY A 270 19.98 -32.82 -33.11
N ILE A 271 19.34 -33.84 -33.69
CA ILE A 271 20.02 -34.99 -34.29
C ILE A 271 20.93 -34.57 -35.45
N GLU A 272 20.48 -33.65 -36.32
CA GLU A 272 21.24 -33.21 -37.49
C GLU A 272 22.48 -32.36 -37.13
N THR A 273 22.51 -31.82 -35.91
CA THR A 273 23.61 -30.99 -35.38
C THR A 273 24.32 -31.65 -34.21
N ALA A 274 24.26 -32.98 -34.13
CA ALA A 274 24.89 -33.77 -33.06
C ALA A 274 26.43 -33.62 -32.96
N SER A 275 27.09 -33.04 -33.97
CA SER A 275 28.50 -32.66 -33.90
C SER A 275 28.75 -31.36 -33.11
N LEU A 276 27.72 -30.53 -32.93
CA LEU A 276 27.78 -29.24 -32.25
C LEU A 276 27.18 -29.29 -30.84
N TYR A 277 26.16 -30.13 -30.64
CA TYR A 277 25.39 -30.22 -29.39
C TYR A 277 25.22 -31.66 -28.93
N LYS A 278 25.14 -31.86 -27.62
CA LYS A 278 24.64 -33.07 -26.97
C LYS A 278 23.44 -32.74 -26.11
N ILE A 279 22.50 -33.68 -25.98
CA ILE A 279 21.40 -33.56 -25.01
C ILE A 279 22.00 -33.70 -23.60
N VAL A 280 21.51 -32.90 -22.66
CA VAL A 280 21.82 -33.07 -21.23
C VAL A 280 20.81 -34.06 -20.67
N GLU A 281 21.29 -35.23 -20.25
CA GLU A 281 20.48 -36.27 -19.63
C GLU A 281 20.89 -36.44 -18.16
N ALA A 282 20.00 -37.04 -17.36
CA ALA A 282 20.29 -37.29 -15.96
C ALA A 282 21.46 -38.29 -15.83
N GLU A 283 22.45 -37.93 -15.01
CA GLU A 283 23.53 -38.83 -14.62
C GLU A 283 23.06 -39.64 -13.40
N HIS A 284 23.02 -40.95 -13.52
CA HIS A 284 22.63 -41.82 -12.41
C HIS A 284 23.87 -42.38 -11.72
N ALA A 285 23.94 -42.24 -10.39
CA ALA A 285 25.05 -42.76 -9.61
C ALA A 285 25.15 -44.29 -9.68
N GLY A 286 24.05 -44.96 -10.03
CA GLY A 286 23.93 -46.41 -10.03
C GLY A 286 24.01 -46.96 -8.62
N THR A 287 23.37 -46.29 -7.67
CA THR A 287 23.20 -46.74 -6.28
C THR A 287 21.78 -47.27 -6.08
N LEU A 288 21.50 -47.90 -4.94
CA LEU A 288 20.16 -48.39 -4.65
C LEU A 288 19.11 -47.25 -4.64
N ASP A 289 19.51 -46.06 -4.18
CA ASP A 289 18.65 -44.87 -4.12
C ASP A 289 18.56 -44.10 -5.46
N ASP A 290 19.53 -44.29 -6.37
CA ASP A 290 19.59 -43.66 -7.70
C ASP A 290 20.10 -44.67 -8.75
N PRO A 291 19.26 -45.65 -9.15
CA PRO A 291 19.62 -46.69 -10.10
C PRO A 291 19.69 -46.13 -11.53
N ILE A 292 20.55 -46.71 -12.37
CA ILE A 292 20.69 -46.33 -13.79
C ILE A 292 19.50 -46.91 -14.59
N PRO A 293 18.67 -46.10 -15.27
CA PRO A 293 17.62 -46.61 -16.16
C PRO A 293 18.22 -47.46 -17.26
N TYR A 294 17.81 -48.71 -17.32
CA TYR A 294 18.32 -49.65 -18.29
C TYR A 294 17.55 -49.56 -19.60
N VAL A 295 18.31 -49.40 -20.69
CA VAL A 295 17.81 -49.58 -22.06
C VAL A 295 18.52 -50.78 -22.69
N GLN A 296 17.78 -51.60 -23.43
CA GLN A 296 18.34 -52.76 -24.13
C GLN A 296 19.54 -52.34 -25.00
N GLY A 297 20.62 -53.11 -24.91
CA GLY A 297 21.89 -52.83 -25.57
C GLY A 297 22.88 -52.01 -24.73
N MET A 298 22.51 -51.60 -23.51
CA MET A 298 23.41 -50.94 -22.57
C MET A 298 24.39 -51.92 -21.91
N ALA A 299 25.66 -51.51 -21.77
CA ALA A 299 26.71 -52.25 -21.07
C ALA A 299 26.60 -52.05 -19.55
N PHE A 300 27.14 -53.00 -18.79
CA PHE A 300 26.99 -53.04 -17.34
C PHE A 300 28.30 -52.76 -16.61
N GLU A 301 28.21 -52.03 -15.50
CA GLU A 301 29.28 -51.83 -14.54
C GLU A 301 28.97 -52.62 -13.27
N LYS A 302 29.90 -53.46 -12.82
CA LYS A 302 29.73 -54.26 -11.60
C LYS A 302 29.53 -53.34 -10.38
N ASP A 303 28.70 -53.81 -9.45
CA ASP A 303 28.36 -53.16 -8.18
C ASP A 303 27.50 -51.89 -8.33
N LYS A 304 27.03 -51.60 -9.55
CA LYS A 304 26.03 -50.57 -9.84
C LYS A 304 24.62 -51.14 -9.87
N TYR A 305 23.64 -50.31 -9.58
CA TYR A 305 22.22 -50.65 -9.63
C TYR A 305 21.58 -50.13 -10.92
N TYR A 306 20.70 -50.93 -11.51
CA TYR A 306 19.98 -50.63 -12.74
C TYR A 306 18.48 -50.82 -12.54
N GLU A 307 17.66 -49.97 -13.15
CA GLU A 307 16.21 -50.05 -13.09
C GLU A 307 15.63 -50.40 -14.46
N GLN A 308 14.71 -51.36 -14.51
CA GLN A 308 13.87 -51.59 -15.68
C GLN A 308 12.44 -51.88 -15.24
N TYR A 309 11.46 -51.17 -15.82
CA TYR A 309 10.03 -51.33 -15.53
C TYR A 309 9.68 -51.22 -14.02
N GLY A 310 10.37 -50.35 -13.28
CA GLY A 310 10.15 -50.16 -11.84
C GLY A 310 10.80 -51.22 -10.95
N VAL A 311 11.62 -52.11 -11.50
CA VAL A 311 12.34 -53.16 -10.74
C VAL A 311 13.83 -52.83 -10.72
N ILE A 312 14.43 -52.85 -9.53
CA ILE A 312 15.85 -52.55 -9.31
C ILE A 312 16.68 -53.84 -9.29
N TYR A 313 17.80 -53.83 -10.00
CA TYR A 313 18.74 -54.94 -10.08
C TYR A 313 20.15 -54.47 -9.71
N LEU A 314 20.86 -55.25 -8.89
CA LEU A 314 22.28 -55.07 -8.64
C LEU A 314 23.07 -55.80 -9.74
N CYS A 315 23.95 -55.08 -10.42
CA CYS A 315 24.86 -55.67 -11.38
C CYS A 315 25.98 -56.44 -10.66
N ILE A 316 26.12 -57.72 -10.99
CA ILE A 316 27.13 -58.63 -10.42
C ILE A 316 28.32 -58.85 -11.36
N LEU A 317 28.24 -58.40 -12.62
CA LEU A 317 29.27 -58.61 -13.64
C LEU A 317 29.41 -57.42 -14.59
N THR A 318 30.62 -56.85 -14.69
CA THR A 318 30.93 -55.81 -15.70
C THR A 318 30.92 -56.41 -17.10
N THR A 319 30.30 -55.72 -18.06
CA THR A 319 30.28 -56.11 -19.47
C THR A 319 30.85 -54.99 -20.33
N VAL A 320 31.60 -55.35 -21.37
CA VAL A 320 32.16 -54.38 -22.33
C VAL A 320 31.14 -54.03 -23.42
N THR A 321 30.23 -54.95 -23.71
CA THR A 321 29.13 -54.80 -24.66
C THR A 321 27.81 -55.00 -23.94
N GLY A 322 26.77 -54.30 -24.37
CA GLY A 322 25.42 -54.51 -23.87
C GLY A 322 24.69 -55.66 -24.55
N TYR A 323 23.54 -56.03 -23.99
CA TYR A 323 22.73 -57.17 -24.42
C TYR A 323 21.33 -56.68 -24.82
N PRO A 324 20.68 -57.26 -25.84
CA PRO A 324 19.36 -56.84 -26.30
C PRO A 324 18.21 -57.39 -25.43
N ASN A 325 18.49 -57.85 -24.21
CA ASN A 325 17.56 -58.59 -23.36
C ASN A 325 17.07 -57.72 -22.19
N ASP A 326 15.92 -58.04 -21.62
CA ASP A 326 15.46 -57.42 -20.37
C ASP A 326 16.31 -57.88 -19.18
N LEU A 327 16.43 -57.05 -18.14
CA LEU A 327 17.21 -57.32 -16.92
C LEU A 327 16.79 -58.62 -16.23
N LYS A 328 15.48 -58.92 -16.19
CA LYS A 328 14.93 -60.17 -15.63
C LYS A 328 15.47 -61.43 -16.34
N ASP A 329 15.87 -61.30 -17.61
CA ASP A 329 16.33 -62.39 -18.47
C ASP A 329 17.87 -62.51 -18.47
N LEU A 330 18.57 -61.70 -17.67
CA LEU A 330 20.03 -61.68 -17.53
C LEU A 330 20.51 -62.07 -16.11
N PRO A 331 20.07 -63.23 -15.54
CA PRO A 331 20.37 -63.60 -14.16
C PRO A 331 21.86 -63.87 -13.89
N THR A 332 22.68 -63.99 -14.93
CA THR A 332 24.14 -64.14 -14.82
C THR A 332 24.88 -62.80 -14.76
N ILE A 333 24.20 -61.69 -15.03
CA ILE A 333 24.79 -60.33 -15.11
C ILE A 333 24.22 -59.44 -14.01
N VAL A 334 22.92 -59.56 -13.74
CA VAL A 334 22.22 -58.75 -12.74
C VAL A 334 21.38 -59.62 -11.81
N GLN A 335 21.21 -59.17 -10.57
CA GLN A 335 20.39 -59.83 -9.57
C GLN A 335 19.32 -58.86 -9.07
N GLU A 336 18.05 -59.28 -9.11
CA GLU A 336 16.93 -58.49 -8.59
C GLU A 336 17.13 -58.20 -7.10
N VAL A 337 17.01 -56.93 -6.72
CA VAL A 337 17.04 -56.49 -5.32
C VAL A 337 15.63 -56.61 -4.78
N LYS A 338 15.40 -57.63 -3.95
CA LYS A 338 14.13 -57.75 -3.23
C LYS A 338 14.09 -56.69 -2.13
N GLN A 339 13.14 -55.76 -2.20
CA GLN A 339 12.85 -54.82 -1.11
C GLN A 339 12.31 -55.53 0.12
#